data_AF-A0A924JAB7-F1
#
_entry.id   AF-A0A924JAB7-F1
#
_cell.length_a   1.000
_cell.length_b   1.000
_cell.length_c   1.000
_cell.angle_alpha   90.00
_cell.angle_beta   90.00
_cell.angle_gamma   90.00
#
_symmetry.space_group_name_H-M   'P 1'
#
loop_
_entity.id
_entity.type
_entity.pdbx_description
1 polymer ?
#
loop_
_entity_poly.entity_id
_entity_poly.type
_entity_poly.pdbx_seq_one_letter_code
_entity_poly.pdbx_strand_id
1 'polypeptide(L)' 'MTADKHAPDSCPRCGRLFTCRVNTILQCDCMWIDLTPSDLRYIRDYCELEFGEHTCLCVNCLHELRAEGDQNRAINQ' A
#
# COMPACT_ATOMS: atom_id res chain seq x y z
N MET A 1 -12.19 -2.05 26.76
CA MET A 1 -12.06 -0.75 26.05
C MET A 1 -11.55 -1.09 24.66
N THR A 2 -12.41 -0.96 23.67
CA THR A 2 -12.27 -1.49 22.30
C THR A 2 -11.34 -0.61 21.50
N ALA A 3 -10.25 -1.16 20.96
CA ALA A 3 -9.39 -0.47 20.03
C ALA A 3 -10.13 -0.32 18.69
N ASP A 4 -10.51 0.90 18.36
CA ASP A 4 -11.13 1.26 17.08
C ASP A 4 -10.22 0.83 15.93
N LYS A 5 -10.67 -0.19 15.18
CA LYS A 5 -9.95 -0.84 14.07
C LYS A 5 -9.91 0.00 12.77
N HIS A 6 -9.97 1.32 12.82
CA HIS A 6 -10.08 2.12 11.60
C HIS A 6 -9.12 3.30 11.57
N ALA A 7 -8.20 3.22 10.60
CA ALA A 7 -7.12 4.14 10.25
C ALA A 7 -5.89 4.04 11.18
N PRO A 8 -4.87 3.21 10.85
CA PRO A 8 -3.56 3.44 11.39
C PRO A 8 -3.09 4.82 10.89
N ASP A 9 -2.86 5.77 11.81
CA ASP A 9 -2.33 7.10 11.49
C ASP A 9 -0.95 7.00 10.79
N SER A 10 -0.30 5.83 10.91
CA SER A 10 1.03 5.52 10.39
C SER A 10 1.03 4.30 9.47
N CYS A 11 1.83 4.35 8.40
CA CYS A 11 2.09 3.22 7.51
C CYS A 11 2.71 2.03 8.28
N PRO A 12 2.17 0.81 8.16
CA PRO A 12 2.70 -0.36 8.87
C PRO A 12 4.08 -0.80 8.36
N ARG A 13 4.46 -0.44 7.12
CA ARG A 13 5.78 -0.78 6.54
C ARG A 13 6.90 0.13 7.04
N CYS A 14 6.66 1.44 7.15
CA CYS A 14 7.73 2.42 7.41
C CYS A 14 7.45 3.36 8.59
N GLY A 15 6.28 3.29 9.22
CA GLY A 15 5.88 4.14 10.34
C GLY A 15 5.54 5.59 9.97
N ARG A 16 5.64 6.01 8.70
CA ARG A 16 5.27 7.38 8.30
C ARG A 16 3.79 7.63 8.39
N LEU A 17 3.44 8.82 8.86
CA LEU A 17 2.07 9.30 8.80
C LEU A 17 1.63 9.46 7.34
N PHE A 18 0.39 9.07 7.04
CA PHE A 18 -0.22 9.26 5.74
C PHE A 18 -1.74 9.40 5.85
N THR A 19 -2.33 10.07 4.87
CA THR A 19 -3.77 10.26 4.81
C THR A 19 -4.40 9.03 4.16
N CYS A 20 -4.98 8.14 4.99
CA CYS A 20 -5.83 7.05 4.52
C CYS A 20 -7.30 7.38 4.77
N ARG A 21 -8.05 7.66 3.70
CA ARG A 21 -9.50 7.85 3.76
C ARG A 21 -10.18 6.81 2.89
N VAL A 22 -10.21 5.55 3.32
CA VAL A 22 -10.80 4.46 2.51
C VAL A 22 -12.27 4.71 2.14
N ASN A 23 -13.04 5.38 3.01
CA ASN A 23 -14.42 5.79 2.73
C ASN A 23 -14.53 6.96 1.74
N THR A 24 -13.43 7.63 1.44
CA THR A 24 -13.35 8.75 0.48
C THR A 24 -12.02 8.67 -0.24
N ILE A 25 -11.86 7.62 -1.04
CA ILE A 25 -10.58 7.25 -1.68
C ILE A 25 -9.93 8.41 -2.45
N LEU A 26 -10.72 9.33 -3.00
CA LEU A 26 -10.26 10.54 -3.67
C LEU A 26 -9.46 11.50 -2.78
N GLN A 27 -9.54 11.35 -1.45
CA GLN A 27 -8.77 12.11 -0.45
C GLN A 27 -7.63 11.30 0.16
N CYS A 28 -7.37 10.09 -0.35
CA CYS A 28 -6.28 9.25 0.12
C CYS A 28 -4.96 9.67 -0.56
N ASP A 29 -3.85 9.65 0.16
CA ASP A 29 -2.54 9.97 -0.44
C ASP A 29 -2.17 8.98 -1.56
N CYS A 30 -2.71 7.75 -1.52
CA CYS A 30 -2.53 6.76 -2.57
C CYS A 30 -3.31 7.04 -3.86
N MET A 31 -4.22 8.02 -3.89
CA MET A 31 -4.93 8.38 -5.13
C MET A 31 -4.03 9.10 -6.13
N TRP A 32 -2.94 9.69 -5.67
CA TRP A 32 -2.03 10.48 -6.50
C TRP A 32 -0.93 9.64 -7.19
N ILE A 33 -0.91 8.31 -6.97
CA ILE A 33 0.03 7.40 -7.61
C ILE A 33 -0.66 6.59 -8.71
N ASP A 34 -0.07 6.58 -9.90
CA ASP A 34 -0.47 5.68 -10.97
C ASP A 34 0.07 4.27 -10.71
N LEU A 35 -0.84 3.34 -10.44
CA LEU A 35 -0.57 1.91 -10.28
C LEU A 35 -1.28 1.13 -11.39
N THR A 36 -0.56 0.26 -12.08
CA THR A 36 -1.16 -0.66 -13.06
C THR A 36 -1.89 -1.81 -12.35
N PRO A 37 -2.77 -2.55 -13.04
CA PRO A 37 -3.42 -3.73 -12.45
C PRO A 37 -2.42 -4.78 -11.92
N SER A 38 -1.26 -4.90 -12.57
CA SER A 38 -0.18 -5.79 -12.13
C SER A 38 0.47 -5.30 -10.85
N ASP A 39 0.72 -3.99 -10.73
CA ASP A 39 1.27 -3.39 -9.51
C ASP A 39 0.30 -3.56 -8.34
N LEU A 40 -0.99 -3.29 -8.57
CA LEU A 40 -2.03 -3.47 -7.56
C LEU A 40 -2.12 -4.91 -7.06
N ARG A 41 -1.94 -5.89 -7.96
CA ARG A 41 -1.91 -7.30 -7.59
C ARG A 41 -0.66 -7.63 -6.77
N TYR A 42 0.51 -7.18 -7.19
CA TYR A 42 1.74 -7.37 -6.44
C TYR A 42 1.68 -6.77 -5.03
N ILE A 43 1.19 -5.54 -4.91
CA ILE A 43 1.02 -4.84 -3.63
C ILE A 43 0.01 -5.57 -2.74
N ARG A 44 -1.09 -6.08 -3.31
CA ARG A 44 -2.07 -6.88 -2.57
C ARG A 44 -1.44 -8.15 -2.01
N ASP A 45 -0.78 -8.91 -2.87
CA ASP A 45 -0.13 -10.18 -2.49
C ASP A 45 0.94 -9.92 -1.41
N TYR A 46 1.73 -8.85 -1.54
CA TYR A 46 2.69 -8.41 -0.53
C TYR A 46 2.00 -8.11 0.81
N CYS A 47 0.91 -7.32 0.81
CA CYS A 47 0.23 -6.99 2.05
C CYS A 47 -0.38 -8.22 2.75
N GLU A 48 -0.96 -9.13 1.99
CA GLU A 48 -1.49 -10.40 2.52
C GLU A 48 -0.38 -11.25 3.14
N LEU A 49 0.79 -11.34 2.50
CA LEU A 49 1.92 -12.12 2.99
C LEU A 49 2.60 -11.52 4.22
N GLU A 50 2.85 -10.21 4.21
CA GLU A 50 3.63 -9.53 5.25
C GLU A 50 2.79 -9.12 6.46
N PHE A 51 1.54 -8.72 6.24
CA PHE A 51 0.66 -8.21 7.30
C PHE A 51 -0.51 -9.14 7.62
N GLY A 52 -0.72 -10.20 6.84
CA GLY A 52 -1.82 -11.15 7.06
C GLY A 52 -3.21 -10.62 6.70
N GLU A 53 -3.32 -9.37 6.25
CA GLU A 53 -4.57 -8.71 5.87
C GLU A 53 -4.33 -7.62 4.82
N HIS A 54 -5.41 -7.20 4.15
CA HIS A 54 -5.36 -6.07 3.24
C HIS A 54 -5.20 -4.76 4.02
N THR A 55 -4.00 -4.21 4.02
CA THR A 55 -3.69 -2.93 4.67
C THR A 55 -3.25 -1.86 3.68
N CYS A 56 -3.55 -0.60 4.01
CA CYS A 56 -3.11 0.54 3.22
C CYS A 56 -1.67 0.93 3.59
N LEU A 57 -0.89 1.30 2.56
CA LEU A 57 0.48 1.80 2.71
C LEU A 57 0.56 3.25 2.27
N CYS A 58 1.54 3.99 2.80
CA CYS A 58 1.80 5.35 2.36
C CYS A 58 2.32 5.37 0.91
N VAL A 59 2.17 6.53 0.24
CA VAL A 59 2.56 6.72 -1.16
C VAL A 59 4.03 6.33 -1.44
N ASN A 60 4.94 6.57 -0.49
CA ASN A 60 6.34 6.20 -0.65
C ASN A 60 6.54 4.68 -0.71
N CYS A 61 5.91 3.94 0.20
CA CYS A 61 5.98 2.49 0.19
C CYS A 61 5.31 1.89 -1.05
N LEU A 62 4.24 2.52 -1.56
CA LEU A 62 3.62 2.12 -2.82
C LEU A 62 4.55 2.34 -4.02
N HIS A 63 5.30 3.45 -4.05
CA HIS A 63 6.32 3.68 -5.08
C HIS A 63 7.46 2.66 -5.01
N GLU A 64 7.94 2.33 -3.82
CA GLU A 64 8.97 1.31 -3.61
C GLU A 64 8.47 -0.07 -4.09
N LEU A 65 7.27 -0.50 -3.68
CA LEU A 65 6.69 -1.76 -4.11
C LEU A 65 6.47 -1.84 -5.62
N ARG A 66 6.05 -0.73 -6.25
CA ARG A 66 5.94 -0.65 -7.70
C ARG A 66 7.31 -0.86 -8.36
N ALA A 67 8.34 -0.18 -7.86
CA ALA A 67 9.70 -0.33 -8.39
C ALA A 67 10.23 -1.76 -8.19
N GLU A 68 9.99 -2.37 -7.04
CA GLU A 68 10.34 -3.78 -6.74
C GLU A 68 9.62 -4.74 -7.70
N GLY A 69 8.31 -4.55 -7.92
CA GLY A 69 7.52 -5.37 -8.84
C GLY A 69 7.98 -5.24 -10.30
N ASP A 70 8.31 -4.03 -10.75
CA ASP A 70 8.87 -3.77 -12.08
C ASP A 70 10.26 -4.41 -12.24
N GLN A 71 11.13 -4.29 -11.22
CA GLN A 71 12.44 -4.94 -11.21
C GLN A 71 12.34 -6.47 -11.25
N ASN A 72 11.46 -7.04 -10.42
CA ASN A 72 11.26 -8.49 -10.37
C ASN A 72 10.72 -9.03 -11.71
N ARG A 73 9.89 -8.25 -12.42
CA ARG A 73 9.43 -8.61 -13.77
C ARG A 73 10.53 -8.51 -14.82
N ALA A 74 11.45 -7.55 -14.70
CA ALA A 74 12.57 -7.40 -15.62
C ALA A 74 13.65 -8.50 -15.45
N ILE A 75 13.81 -9.05 -14.25
CA ILE A 75 14.76 -10.14 -13.96
C ILE A 75 14.20 -11.52 -14.37
N ASN A 76 12.88 -11.71 -14.31
CA ASN A 76 12.22 -12.98 -14.64
C ASN A 76 11.72 -13.05 -16.11
N GLN A 77 12.27 -12.24 -17.01
CA GLN A 77 12.10 -12.34 -18.47
C GLN A 77 13.35 -12.92 -19.11
#